data_AF-A0A7S4P2C0-F1
#
_entry.id   AF-A0A7S4P2C0-F1
#
_cell.length_a   1.000
_cell.length_b   1.000
_cell.length_c   1.000
_cell.angle_alpha   90.00
_cell.angle_beta   90.00
_cell.angle_gamma   90.00
#
_symmetry.space_group_name_H-M   'P 1'
#
loop_
_entity.id
_entity.type
_entity.pdbx_description
1 polymer ?
#
loop_
_entity_poly.entity_id
_entity_poly.type
_entity_poly.pdbx_seq_one_letter_code
_entity_poly.pdbx_strand_id
1 'polypeptide(L)'
;VWCMLPRRLIDVATLQPNNPCRSFDITFTFGKTGEIEHYDVSVSIVRNLRRLTYDACQEIIHAESNGDLPQSAPSWMSKDDFRIIKRLNELRLMRKELRLSKGCLKLLKPKPRITVSGVTTGEPLEIRLRGDESIFLGDAYNFVEEFMIAANEACARIAIDRQLAIPFRVTRPLSSRHEEVHDTLPPGAMETGLSVESAVLGSDERLDIYHLAKCITNDTISLKSVTRAY
;
A
#
# COMPACT_ATOMS: atom_id res chain seq x y z
N VAL A 1 20.29 0.34 13.83
CA VAL A 1 19.42 -0.73 13.27
C VAL A 1 20.11 -2.05 13.51
N TRP A 2 19.46 -2.98 14.21
CA TRP A 2 19.95 -4.35 14.34
C TRP A 2 19.49 -5.13 13.11
N CYS A 3 20.45 -5.70 12.40
CA CYS A 3 20.21 -6.37 11.14
C CYS A 3 20.11 -7.88 11.36
N MET A 4 19.11 -8.54 10.74
CA MET A 4 18.98 -10.00 10.78
C MET A 4 20.15 -10.71 10.07
N LEU A 5 20.71 -10.07 9.05
CA LEU A 5 21.82 -10.60 8.25
C LEU A 5 23.11 -9.82 8.52
N PRO A 6 24.30 -10.44 8.33
CA PRO A 6 25.57 -9.73 8.41
C PRO A 6 25.62 -8.53 7.47
N ARG A 7 26.24 -7.44 7.94
CA ARG A 7 26.22 -6.16 7.22
C ARG A 7 26.73 -6.27 5.78
N ARG A 8 27.80 -7.04 5.56
CA ARG A 8 28.36 -7.27 4.22
C ARG A 8 27.37 -7.92 3.25
N LEU A 9 26.53 -8.84 3.74
CA LEU A 9 25.52 -9.49 2.90
C LEU A 9 24.41 -8.49 2.53
N ILE A 10 24.02 -7.64 3.47
CA ILE A 10 23.02 -6.58 3.24
C ILE A 10 23.54 -5.58 2.21
N ASP A 11 24.77 -5.12 2.34
CA ASP A 11 25.34 -4.13 1.41
C ASP A 11 25.39 -4.66 -0.03
N VAL A 12 25.64 -5.97 -0.21
CA VAL A 12 25.65 -6.64 -1.53
C VAL A 12 24.24 -6.94 -2.05
N ALA A 13 23.29 -7.27 -1.17
CA ALA A 13 21.91 -7.60 -1.54
C ALA A 13 21.01 -6.36 -1.68
N THR A 14 21.47 -5.19 -1.25
CA THR A 14 20.70 -3.95 -1.36
C THR A 14 20.76 -3.43 -2.79
N LEU A 15 19.58 -3.17 -3.36
CA LEU A 15 19.44 -2.53 -4.67
C LEU A 15 19.95 -1.08 -4.60
N GLN A 16 21.16 -0.85 -5.09
CA GLN A 16 21.82 0.45 -5.12
C GLN A 16 21.97 0.96 -6.55
N PRO A 17 21.88 2.29 -6.78
CA PRO A 17 22.21 2.86 -8.07
C PRO A 17 23.62 2.47 -8.50
N ASN A 18 23.79 2.15 -9.79
CA ASN A 18 25.08 1.77 -10.42
C ASN A 18 25.76 0.51 -9.87
N ASN A 19 25.14 -0.25 -8.95
CA ASN A 19 25.67 -1.52 -8.49
C ASN A 19 24.83 -2.69 -9.03
N PRO A 20 25.39 -3.62 -9.83
CA PRO A 20 24.64 -4.79 -10.27
C PRO A 20 24.26 -5.66 -9.08
N CYS A 21 23.00 -6.08 -9.01
CA CYS A 21 22.51 -6.96 -7.95
C CYS A 21 21.85 -8.20 -8.56
N ARG A 22 22.16 -9.39 -8.01
CA ARG A 22 21.40 -10.59 -8.34
C ARG A 22 20.02 -10.49 -7.72
N SER A 23 18.98 -10.80 -8.49
CA SER A 23 17.59 -10.73 -8.04
C SER A 23 16.83 -11.98 -8.43
N PHE A 24 15.79 -12.26 -7.65
CA PHE A 24 14.70 -13.14 -8.04
C PHE A 24 13.58 -12.26 -8.57
N ASP A 25 13.29 -12.40 -9.86
CA ASP A 25 12.33 -11.56 -10.55
C ASP A 25 11.02 -12.32 -10.71
N ILE A 26 9.93 -11.64 -10.39
CA ILE A 26 8.57 -12.11 -10.60
C ILE A 26 7.98 -11.25 -11.70
N THR A 27 7.79 -11.86 -12.87
CA THR A 27 7.17 -11.20 -14.02
C THR A 27 5.74 -11.63 -14.13
N PHE A 28 4.83 -10.70 -14.38
CA PHE A 28 3.41 -10.96 -14.61
C PHE A 28 2.81 -9.90 -15.52
N THR A 29 1.68 -10.23 -16.12
CA THR A 29 0.85 -9.29 -16.89
C THR A 29 -0.46 -9.02 -16.16
N PHE A 30 -1.04 -7.85 -16.39
CA PHE A 30 -2.40 -7.56 -15.94
C PHE A 30 -3.37 -7.76 -17.09
N GLY A 31 -4.42 -8.53 -16.83
CA GLY A 31 -5.59 -8.61 -17.69
C GLY A 31 -6.37 -7.29 -17.70
N LYS A 32 -7.40 -7.19 -18.54
CA LYS A 32 -8.23 -5.97 -18.69
C LYS A 32 -8.93 -5.54 -17.39
N THR A 33 -9.12 -6.48 -16.46
CA THR A 33 -9.81 -6.27 -15.18
C THR A 33 -8.85 -6.03 -14.01
N GLY A 34 -7.53 -6.07 -14.23
CA GLY A 34 -6.53 -5.99 -13.15
C GLY A 34 -6.21 -7.35 -12.51
N GLU A 35 -6.71 -8.46 -13.08
CA GLU A 35 -6.30 -9.81 -12.71
C GLU A 35 -4.85 -10.07 -13.12
N ILE A 36 -4.16 -10.89 -12.33
CA ILE A 36 -2.81 -11.34 -12.67
C ILE A 36 -2.92 -12.50 -13.66
N GLU A 37 -2.30 -12.32 -14.82
CA GLU A 37 -2.21 -13.27 -15.93
C GLU A 37 -0.73 -13.49 -16.30
N HIS A 38 -0.41 -14.64 -16.90
CA HIS A 38 0.94 -14.98 -17.41
C HIS A 38 2.09 -14.60 -16.48
N TYR A 39 2.26 -15.37 -15.41
CA TYR A 39 3.30 -15.13 -14.40
C TYR A 39 4.41 -16.18 -14.45
N ASP A 40 5.64 -15.75 -14.17
CA ASP A 40 6.80 -16.63 -14.03
C ASP A 40 7.82 -16.07 -13.03
N VAL A 41 8.72 -16.94 -12.59
CA VAL A 41 9.83 -16.63 -11.70
C VAL A 41 11.15 -16.95 -12.39
N SER A 42 12.07 -15.99 -12.36
CA SER A 42 13.41 -16.17 -12.92
C SER A 42 14.49 -15.58 -12.02
N VAL A 43 15.73 -16.01 -12.22
CA VAL A 43 16.90 -15.41 -11.57
C VAL A 43 17.58 -14.50 -12.59
N SER A 44 17.82 -13.25 -12.21
CA SER A 44 18.43 -12.27 -13.10
C SER A 44 19.48 -11.41 -12.38
N ILE A 45 20.07 -10.47 -13.13
CA ILE A 45 20.93 -9.42 -12.59
C ILE A 45 20.35 -8.08 -13.02
N VAL A 46 19.82 -7.33 -12.05
CA VAL A 46 19.36 -5.96 -12.27
C VAL A 46 20.55 -4.99 -12.30
N ARG A 47 20.51 -4.04 -13.24
CA ARG A 47 21.54 -3.02 -13.48
C ARG A 47 20.88 -1.67 -13.76
N ASN A 48 21.67 -0.60 -13.72
CA ASN A 48 21.23 0.76 -14.07
C ASN A 48 20.04 1.27 -13.23
N LEU A 49 19.97 0.85 -11.97
CA LEU A 49 18.91 1.28 -11.08
C LEU A 49 19.02 2.77 -10.78
N ARG A 50 17.86 3.42 -10.69
CA ARG A 50 17.74 4.82 -10.29
C ARG A 50 16.90 4.89 -9.02
N ARG A 51 17.24 5.83 -8.14
CA ARG A 51 16.52 6.04 -6.89
C ARG A 51 15.49 7.14 -7.09
N LEU A 52 14.24 6.79 -6.86
CA LEU A 52 13.12 7.73 -6.82
C LEU A 52 12.58 7.80 -5.39
N THR A 53 12.40 9.01 -4.87
CA THR A 53 11.77 9.21 -3.55
C THR A 53 10.25 9.15 -3.68
N TYR A 54 9.57 8.82 -2.57
CA TYR A 54 8.10 8.82 -2.55
C TYR A 54 7.52 10.20 -2.87
N ASP A 55 8.13 11.28 -2.39
CA ASP A 55 7.67 12.65 -2.65
C ASP A 55 7.77 12.99 -4.14
N ALA A 56 8.92 12.72 -4.78
CA ALA A 56 9.07 12.93 -6.22
C ALA A 56 8.10 12.05 -7.03
N CYS A 57 7.92 10.79 -6.63
CA CYS A 57 6.96 9.88 -7.26
C CYS A 57 5.52 10.40 -7.14
N GLN A 58 5.14 10.96 -5.98
CA GLN A 58 3.83 11.54 -5.72
C GLN A 58 3.55 12.68 -6.70
N GLU A 59 4.50 13.59 -6.86
CA GLU A 59 4.38 14.72 -7.77
C GLU A 59 4.30 14.27 -9.23
N ILE A 60 5.10 13.28 -9.63
CA ILE A 60 5.05 12.68 -10.97
C ILE A 60 3.68 12.05 -11.27
N ILE A 61 3.12 11.33 -10.31
CA ILE A 61 1.81 10.68 -10.45
C ILE A 61 0.72 11.73 -10.68
N HIS A 62 0.76 12.85 -9.95
CA HIS A 62 -0.23 13.94 -10.06
C HIS A 62 0.02 14.90 -11.22
N ALA A 63 1.21 14.93 -11.80
CA ALA A 63 1.51 15.80 -12.93
C ALA A 63 0.57 15.50 -14.13
N GLU A 64 0.13 16.57 -14.79
CA GLU A 64 -0.66 16.48 -16.02
C GLU A 64 0.17 15.84 -17.15
N SER A 65 -0.49 15.10 -18.02
CA SER A 65 0.18 14.38 -19.12
C SER A 65 0.38 15.29 -20.34
N ASN A 66 0.88 16.50 -20.12
CA ASN A 66 1.04 17.51 -21.18
C ASN A 66 2.34 17.32 -22.00
N GLY A 67 3.05 16.21 -21.78
CA GLY A 67 4.25 15.83 -22.52
C GLY A 67 5.57 16.37 -21.96
N ASP A 68 5.53 17.24 -20.95
CA ASP A 68 6.70 17.77 -20.27
C ASP A 68 6.91 17.16 -18.89
N LEU A 69 8.17 17.09 -18.47
CA LEU A 69 8.55 16.56 -17.17
C LEU A 69 8.20 17.58 -16.08
N PRO A 70 7.62 17.15 -14.94
CA PRO A 70 7.39 18.06 -13.83
C PRO A 70 8.73 18.57 -13.28
N GLN A 71 8.74 19.76 -12.66
CA GLN A 71 9.97 20.35 -12.11
C GLN A 71 10.63 19.47 -11.03
N SER A 72 9.85 18.64 -10.33
CA SER A 72 10.33 17.68 -9.35
C SER A 72 10.83 16.37 -9.94
N ALA A 73 10.72 16.18 -11.26
CA ALA A 73 11.34 15.05 -11.92
C ALA A 73 12.86 15.09 -11.68
N PRO A 74 13.47 13.98 -11.22
CA PRO A 74 14.91 13.91 -11.09
C PRO A 74 15.62 14.18 -12.41
N SER A 75 16.82 14.76 -12.37
CA SER A 75 17.58 15.14 -13.58
C SER A 75 17.91 13.99 -14.53
N TRP A 76 17.91 12.75 -14.04
CA TRP A 76 18.16 11.55 -14.84
C TRP A 76 16.90 11.00 -15.52
N MET A 77 15.71 11.51 -15.18
CA MET A 77 14.43 10.99 -15.65
C MET A 77 14.19 11.41 -17.09
N SER A 78 13.92 10.43 -17.95
CA SER A 78 13.52 10.66 -19.33
C SER A 78 12.00 10.81 -19.46
N LYS A 79 11.52 11.32 -20.61
CA LYS A 79 10.08 11.31 -20.95
C LYS A 79 9.51 9.89 -21.01
N ASP A 80 10.34 8.89 -21.32
CA ASP A 80 9.94 7.48 -21.35
C ASP A 80 9.71 6.93 -19.94
N ASP A 81 10.60 7.22 -19.00
CA ASP A 81 10.45 6.84 -17.60
C ASP A 81 9.17 7.45 -17.01
N PHE A 82 8.88 8.70 -17.34
CA PHE A 82 7.64 9.38 -16.94
C PHE A 82 6.42 8.63 -17.47
N ARG A 83 6.40 8.27 -18.77
CA ARG A 83 5.30 7.48 -19.37
C ARG A 83 5.15 6.12 -18.69
N ILE A 84 6.25 5.45 -18.37
CA ILE A 84 6.24 4.17 -17.65
C ILE A 84 5.61 4.33 -16.27
N ILE A 85 6.00 5.34 -15.49
CA ILE A 85 5.43 5.58 -14.16
C ILE A 85 3.93 5.88 -14.24
N LYS A 86 3.49 6.71 -15.21
CA LYS A 86 2.06 6.98 -15.42
C LYS A 86 1.30 5.70 -15.78
N ARG A 87 1.86 4.88 -16.67
CA ARG A 87 1.25 3.59 -17.04
C ARG A 87 1.16 2.63 -15.85
N LEU A 88 2.21 2.54 -15.04
CA LEU A 88 2.20 1.74 -13.82
C LEU A 88 1.14 2.27 -12.83
N ASN A 89 0.93 3.58 -12.76
CA ASN A 89 -0.10 4.16 -11.90
C ASN A 89 -1.52 3.77 -12.36
N GLU A 90 -1.79 3.73 -13.66
CA GLU A 90 -3.06 3.23 -14.20
C GLU A 90 -3.30 1.77 -13.82
N LEU A 91 -2.27 0.92 -13.98
CA LEU A 91 -2.33 -0.50 -13.64
C LEU A 91 -2.58 -0.71 -12.13
N ARG A 92 -1.91 0.08 -11.29
CA ARG A 92 -2.15 0.13 -9.84
C ARG A 92 -3.61 0.43 -9.53
N LEU A 93 -4.20 1.45 -10.14
CA LEU A 93 -5.58 1.86 -9.86
C LEU A 93 -6.57 0.76 -10.25
N MET A 94 -6.40 0.17 -11.43
CA MET A 94 -7.19 -0.97 -11.89
C MET A 94 -7.08 -2.15 -10.91
N ARG A 95 -5.86 -2.47 -10.48
CA ARG A 95 -5.59 -3.57 -9.54
C ARG A 95 -6.22 -3.34 -8.16
N LYS A 96 -6.11 -2.12 -7.66
CA LYS A 96 -6.70 -1.70 -6.39
C LYS A 96 -8.22 -1.84 -6.44
N GLU A 97 -8.84 -1.38 -7.51
CA GLU A 97 -10.30 -1.47 -7.70
C GLU A 97 -10.77 -2.93 -7.66
N LEU A 98 -10.10 -3.81 -8.40
CA LEU A 98 -10.39 -5.25 -8.37
C LEU A 98 -10.23 -5.86 -6.96
N ARG A 99 -9.20 -5.47 -6.21
CA ARG A 99 -8.99 -5.98 -4.85
C ARG A 99 -10.09 -5.51 -3.91
N LEU A 100 -10.52 -4.25 -4.03
CA LEU A 100 -11.61 -3.70 -3.24
C LEU A 100 -12.94 -4.41 -3.55
N SER A 101 -13.27 -4.61 -4.84
CA SER A 101 -14.48 -5.33 -5.24
C SER A 101 -14.49 -6.81 -4.80
N LYS A 102 -13.31 -7.40 -4.56
CA LYS A 102 -13.14 -8.73 -3.94
C LYS A 102 -13.19 -8.73 -2.41
N GLY A 103 -13.51 -7.61 -1.77
CA GLY A 103 -13.64 -7.50 -0.31
C GLY A 103 -12.34 -7.25 0.43
N CYS A 104 -11.31 -6.68 -0.24
CA CYS A 104 -10.10 -6.25 0.45
C CYS A 104 -10.40 -5.09 1.42
N LEU A 105 -10.01 -5.26 2.68
CA LEU A 105 -10.10 -4.21 3.70
C LEU A 105 -8.73 -3.60 3.97
N LYS A 106 -8.63 -2.27 3.88
CA LYS A 106 -7.44 -1.51 4.31
C LYS A 106 -7.70 -0.83 5.65
N LEU A 107 -7.08 -1.36 6.70
CA LEU A 107 -7.08 -0.76 8.03
C LEU A 107 -5.84 0.12 8.20
N LEU A 108 -6.06 1.43 8.30
CA LEU A 108 -4.99 2.39 8.62
C LEU A 108 -4.68 2.29 10.11
N LYS A 109 -3.45 1.89 10.43
CA LYS A 109 -2.93 1.89 11.80
C LYS A 109 -2.07 3.13 12.00
N PRO A 110 -2.26 3.90 13.07
CA PRO A 110 -1.39 5.02 13.41
C PRO A 110 0.08 4.58 13.50
N LYS A 111 0.98 5.31 12.86
CA LYS A 111 2.43 5.07 12.84
C LYS A 111 3.18 6.34 13.22
N PRO A 112 3.67 6.48 14.46
CA PRO A 112 4.37 7.69 14.87
C PRO A 112 5.70 7.85 14.13
N ARG A 113 5.93 9.01 13.53
CA ARG A 113 7.20 9.37 12.89
C ARG A 113 8.07 10.13 13.90
N ILE A 114 9.25 9.60 14.20
CA ILE A 114 10.19 10.21 15.16
C ILE A 114 11.44 10.67 14.42
N THR A 115 11.86 11.91 14.66
CA THR A 115 13.16 12.42 14.21
C THR A 115 14.09 12.54 15.41
N VAL A 116 15.33 12.09 15.25
CA VAL A 116 16.36 12.15 16.30
C VAL A 116 17.56 12.93 15.76
N SER A 117 17.98 13.98 16.47
CA SER A 117 19.13 14.84 16.16
C SER A 117 20.12 14.88 17.34
N GLY A 118 21.36 15.32 17.11
CA GLY A 118 22.38 15.48 18.17
C GLY A 118 23.15 14.20 18.56
N VAL A 119 22.92 13.07 17.89
CA VAL A 119 23.52 11.76 18.28
C VAL A 119 25.05 11.73 18.12
N THR A 120 25.59 12.50 17.18
CA THR A 120 27.01 12.43 16.77
C THR A 120 27.77 13.75 16.90
N THR A 121 27.10 14.85 17.24
CA THR A 121 27.66 16.22 17.17
C THR A 121 28.06 16.81 18.52
N GLY A 122 27.92 16.07 19.63
CA GLY A 122 28.14 16.60 20.99
C GLY A 122 27.06 17.59 21.45
N GLU A 123 26.06 17.83 20.61
CA GLU A 123 24.85 18.59 20.91
C GLU A 123 23.88 17.76 21.76
N PRO A 124 22.97 18.39 22.52
CA PRO A 124 21.95 17.66 23.26
C PRO A 124 21.11 16.80 22.31
N LEU A 125 20.91 15.54 22.70
CA LEU A 125 20.03 14.61 21.99
C LEU A 125 18.63 15.19 21.93
N GLU A 126 18.12 15.40 20.73
CA GLU A 126 16.79 15.95 20.52
C GLU A 126 15.91 14.91 19.80
N ILE A 127 14.75 14.61 20.40
CA ILE A 127 13.77 13.66 19.87
C ILE A 127 12.47 14.42 19.62
N ARG A 128 12.05 14.48 18.35
CA ARG A 128 10.79 15.14 17.96
C ARG A 128 9.81 14.14 17.34
N LEU A 129 8.58 14.13 17.84
CA LEU A 129 7.45 13.49 17.17
C LEU A 129 7.01 14.39 16.00
N ARG A 130 7.05 13.87 14.78
CA ARG A 130 6.67 14.56 13.54
C ARG A 130 5.24 14.25 13.08
N GLY A 131 4.43 13.68 13.96
CA GLY A 131 3.06 13.25 13.68
C GLY A 131 2.97 11.79 13.27
N ASP A 132 1.89 11.45 12.58
CA ASP A 132 1.54 10.09 12.18
C ASP A 132 1.83 9.87 10.69
N GLU A 133 2.81 9.02 10.39
CA GLU A 133 3.23 8.62 9.04
C GLU A 133 2.07 8.00 8.24
N SER A 134 1.08 7.40 8.92
CA SER A 134 -0.08 6.84 8.24
C SER A 134 -1.00 7.90 7.62
N ILE A 135 -0.96 9.13 8.13
CA ILE A 135 -1.69 10.28 7.58
C ILE A 135 -1.02 10.80 6.29
N PHE A 136 0.29 10.55 6.14
CA PHE A 136 1.09 10.96 4.98
C PHE A 136 1.25 9.84 3.94
N LEU A 137 0.47 8.75 4.03
CA LEU A 137 0.41 7.69 3.02
C LEU A 137 -0.23 8.23 1.73
N GLY A 138 0.56 8.95 0.93
CA GLY A 138 0.16 9.40 -0.40
C GLY A 138 0.00 8.25 -1.41
N ASP A 139 -0.46 8.60 -2.59
CA ASP A 139 -0.57 7.68 -3.72
C ASP A 139 0.73 6.93 -4.05
N ALA A 140 1.89 7.57 -3.90
CA ALA A 140 3.19 6.95 -4.12
C ALA A 140 3.48 5.78 -3.17
N TYR A 141 2.96 5.81 -1.94
CA TYR A 141 3.09 4.67 -1.02
C TYR A 141 2.19 3.50 -1.46
N ASN A 142 0.93 3.81 -1.78
CA ASN A 142 -0.01 2.84 -2.34
C ASN A 142 0.49 2.28 -3.69
N PHE A 143 1.33 3.03 -4.41
CA PHE A 143 1.91 2.63 -5.67
C PHE A 143 2.82 1.43 -5.55
N VAL A 144 3.79 1.47 -4.65
CA VAL A 144 4.66 0.31 -4.43
C VAL A 144 3.85 -0.84 -3.81
N GLU A 145 2.92 -0.54 -2.91
CA GLU A 145 2.11 -1.53 -2.19
C GLU A 145 1.36 -2.48 -3.13
N GLU A 146 0.63 -1.97 -4.12
CA GLU A 146 -0.18 -2.82 -5.01
C GLU A 146 0.68 -3.77 -5.87
N PHE A 147 1.85 -3.33 -6.34
CA PHE A 147 2.77 -4.21 -7.07
C PHE A 147 3.42 -5.26 -6.15
N MET A 148 3.75 -4.90 -4.91
CA MET A 148 4.27 -5.88 -3.95
C MET A 148 3.23 -6.93 -3.58
N ILE A 149 1.96 -6.54 -3.47
CA ILE A 149 0.88 -7.50 -3.23
C ILE A 149 0.69 -8.39 -4.47
N ALA A 150 0.71 -7.83 -5.67
CA ALA A 150 0.62 -8.61 -6.91
C ALA A 150 1.78 -9.61 -7.05
N ALA A 151 3.02 -9.19 -6.76
CA ALA A 151 4.18 -10.08 -6.78
C ALA A 151 4.03 -11.23 -5.77
N ASN A 152 3.58 -10.95 -4.54
CA ASN A 152 3.34 -11.99 -3.53
C ASN A 152 2.22 -12.96 -3.96
N GLU A 153 1.15 -12.47 -4.59
CA GLU A 153 0.08 -13.32 -5.11
C GLU A 153 0.58 -14.21 -6.25
N ALA A 154 1.38 -13.68 -7.18
CA ALA A 154 2.02 -14.45 -8.24
C ALA A 154 2.95 -15.54 -7.66
N CYS A 155 3.79 -15.21 -6.68
CA CYS A 155 4.62 -16.19 -5.97
C CYS A 155 3.79 -17.31 -5.34
N ALA A 156 2.69 -16.97 -4.68
CA ALA A 156 1.81 -17.95 -4.05
C ALA A 156 1.18 -18.88 -5.08
N ARG A 157 0.69 -18.33 -6.21
CA ARG A 157 0.13 -19.12 -7.32
C ARG A 157 1.18 -20.07 -7.93
N ILE A 158 2.39 -19.56 -8.23
CA ILE A 158 3.50 -20.39 -8.73
C ILE A 158 3.81 -21.53 -7.76
N ALA A 159 3.85 -21.25 -6.45
CA ALA A 159 4.12 -22.25 -5.45
C ALA A 159 3.03 -23.32 -5.34
N ILE A 160 1.76 -22.94 -5.46
CA ILE A 160 0.63 -23.88 -5.48
C ILE A 160 0.70 -24.75 -6.74
N ASP A 161 0.84 -24.13 -7.92
CA ASP A 161 0.86 -24.83 -9.21
C ASP A 161 2.04 -25.80 -9.32
N ARG A 162 3.21 -25.41 -8.82
CA ARG A 162 4.43 -26.23 -8.82
C ARG A 162 4.59 -27.09 -7.56
N GLN A 163 3.59 -27.10 -6.67
CA GLN A 163 3.60 -27.86 -5.40
C GLN A 163 4.85 -27.63 -4.54
N LEU A 164 5.30 -26.38 -4.46
CA LEU A 164 6.48 -26.00 -3.68
C LEU A 164 6.16 -25.89 -2.19
N ALA A 165 6.98 -26.53 -1.37
CA ALA A 165 6.88 -26.43 0.09
C ALA A 165 7.50 -25.13 0.61
N ILE A 166 6.75 -24.03 0.50
CA ILE A 166 7.14 -22.70 1.03
C ILE A 166 6.18 -22.22 2.12
N PRO A 167 6.62 -21.32 3.01
CA PRO A 167 5.73 -20.75 4.02
C PRO A 167 4.70 -19.81 3.39
N PHE A 168 3.42 -20.04 3.69
CA PHE A 168 2.31 -19.16 3.30
C PHE A 168 1.90 -18.25 4.46
N ARG A 169 1.55 -17.00 4.14
CA ARG A 169 0.91 -16.09 5.08
C ARG A 169 -0.61 -16.17 4.89
N VAL A 170 -1.30 -16.74 5.87
CA VAL A 170 -2.75 -16.91 5.85
C VAL A 170 -3.42 -16.08 6.95
N THR A 171 -4.54 -15.46 6.61
CA THR A 171 -5.42 -14.79 7.58
C THR A 171 -6.48 -15.79 8.03
N ARG A 172 -6.67 -15.93 9.34
CA ARG A 172 -7.70 -16.81 9.89
C ARG A 172 -9.09 -16.22 9.59
N PRO A 173 -10.11 -17.07 9.36
CA PRO A 173 -11.48 -16.59 9.32
C PRO A 173 -11.85 -15.92 10.65
N LEU A 174 -12.85 -15.03 10.62
CA LEU A 174 -13.36 -14.38 11.82
C LEU A 174 -13.84 -15.44 12.81
N SER A 175 -13.37 -15.36 14.06
CA SER A 175 -13.80 -16.21 15.18
C SER A 175 -14.98 -15.57 15.90
N SER A 176 -15.91 -16.31 16.51
CA SER A 176 -17.09 -15.82 17.25
C SER A 176 -16.90 -14.53 18.09
N ARG A 177 -15.70 -14.28 18.64
CA ARG A 177 -15.32 -13.01 19.29
C ARG A 177 -15.57 -11.73 18.48
N HIS A 178 -15.69 -11.80 17.15
CA HIS A 178 -16.05 -10.64 16.34
C HIS A 178 -17.51 -10.21 16.53
N GLU A 179 -18.41 -11.13 16.90
CA GLU A 179 -19.81 -10.84 17.24
C GLU A 179 -19.89 -10.06 18.55
N GLU A 180 -19.05 -10.40 19.54
CA GLU A 180 -18.97 -9.67 20.81
C GLU A 180 -18.58 -8.19 20.61
N VAL A 181 -17.77 -7.87 19.59
CA VAL A 181 -17.40 -6.47 19.28
C VAL A 181 -18.62 -5.66 18.84
N HIS A 182 -19.55 -6.26 18.12
CA HIS A 182 -20.77 -5.58 17.68
C HIS A 182 -21.61 -5.13 18.88
N ASP A 183 -21.73 -5.99 19.88
CA ASP A 183 -22.60 -5.77 21.04
C ASP A 183 -21.93 -4.94 22.15
N THR A 184 -20.60 -4.87 22.16
CA THR A 184 -19.82 -4.17 23.20
C THR A 184 -19.40 -2.75 22.83
N LEU A 185 -19.45 -2.38 21.54
CA LEU A 185 -19.13 -1.02 21.12
C LEU A 185 -20.23 -0.05 21.60
N PRO A 186 -19.89 1.00 22.38
CA PRO A 186 -20.88 1.94 22.84
C PRO A 186 -21.51 2.69 21.65
N PRO A 187 -22.78 3.13 21.76
CA PRO A 187 -23.42 3.93 20.73
C PRO A 187 -22.53 5.13 20.38
N GLY A 188 -22.15 5.27 19.11
CA GLY A 188 -21.25 6.33 18.63
C GLY A 188 -19.74 6.00 18.66
N ALA A 189 -19.32 4.83 19.15
CA ALA A 189 -17.91 4.38 19.02
C ALA A 189 -17.52 4.04 17.57
N MET A 190 -18.51 3.77 16.73
CA MET A 190 -18.33 3.65 15.30
C MET A 190 -18.98 4.87 14.63
N GLU A 191 -18.16 5.78 14.12
CA GLU A 191 -18.61 6.79 13.16
C GLU A 191 -18.44 6.21 11.77
N THR A 192 -19.55 5.79 11.14
CA THR A 192 -19.56 5.50 9.71
C THR A 192 -19.54 6.83 8.97
N GLY A 193 -18.38 7.18 8.41
CA GLY A 193 -18.23 8.33 7.52
C GLY A 193 -18.94 8.10 6.18
N LEU A 194 -20.27 8.07 6.20
CA LEU A 194 -21.13 8.12 5.02
C LEU A 194 -21.40 9.59 4.71
N SER A 195 -20.62 10.21 3.84
CA SER A 195 -21.06 11.45 3.20
C SER A 195 -22.08 11.09 2.12
N VAL A 196 -23.32 10.83 2.53
CA VAL A 196 -24.45 10.83 1.61
C VAL A 196 -24.87 12.30 1.49
N GLU A 197 -24.50 12.92 0.38
CA GLU A 197 -25.18 14.14 -0.05
C GLU A 197 -26.67 13.81 -0.21
N SER A 198 -27.49 14.47 0.60
CA SER A 198 -28.91 14.75 0.37
C SER A 198 -29.84 13.54 0.13
N ALA A 199 -30.44 13.04 1.20
CA ALA A 199 -31.82 12.54 1.12
C ALA A 199 -32.53 12.73 2.46
N VAL A 200 -33.46 13.69 2.45
CA VAL A 200 -34.56 13.84 3.40
C VAL A 200 -35.25 12.49 3.59
N LEU A 201 -35.51 12.07 4.84
CA LEU A 201 -36.73 11.36 5.27
C LEU A 201 -36.66 11.03 6.78
N GLY A 202 -37.72 11.41 7.49
CA GLY A 202 -38.38 10.64 8.55
C GLY A 202 -37.62 10.30 9.83
N SER A 203 -38.00 10.94 10.93
CA SER A 203 -37.83 10.41 12.29
C SER A 203 -38.46 9.02 12.43
N ASP A 204 -37.79 8.15 13.18
CA ASP A 204 -38.13 6.74 13.49
C ASP A 204 -37.88 5.72 12.38
N GLU A 205 -36.62 5.26 12.28
CA GLU A 205 -36.34 3.86 11.97
C GLU A 205 -34.92 3.49 12.46
N ARG A 206 -34.83 2.44 13.27
CA ARG A 206 -33.55 1.87 13.74
C ARG A 206 -32.76 1.38 12.53
N LEU A 207 -31.54 1.88 12.39
CA LEU A 207 -30.62 1.52 11.31
C LEU A 207 -30.32 0.01 11.35
N ASP A 208 -30.86 -0.75 10.41
CA ASP A 208 -30.64 -2.19 10.30
C ASP A 208 -29.25 -2.47 9.71
N ILE A 209 -28.36 -2.95 10.57
CA ILE A 209 -26.94 -3.23 10.29
C ILE A 209 -26.82 -4.36 9.25
N TYR A 210 -27.83 -5.24 9.15
CA TYR A 210 -27.91 -6.26 8.10
C TYR A 210 -28.20 -5.64 6.72
N HIS A 211 -29.02 -4.59 6.66
CA HIS A 211 -29.28 -3.87 5.42
C HIS A 211 -28.03 -3.10 4.97
N LEU A 212 -27.25 -2.56 5.92
CA LEU A 212 -26.01 -1.83 5.64
C LEU A 212 -24.90 -2.76 5.13
N ALA A 213 -24.76 -3.96 5.71
CA ALA A 213 -23.84 -5.00 5.22
C ALA A 213 -24.19 -5.47 3.79
N LYS A 214 -25.48 -5.42 3.43
CA LYS A 214 -25.97 -5.72 2.08
C LYS A 214 -25.79 -4.55 1.10
N CYS A 215 -25.59 -3.32 1.59
CA CYS A 215 -25.25 -2.16 0.77
C CYS A 215 -23.75 -2.03 0.50
N ILE A 216 -22.88 -2.63 1.32
CA ILE A 216 -21.41 -2.67 1.12
C ILE A 216 -21.00 -3.44 -0.15
N THR A 217 -21.92 -4.19 -0.77
CA THR A 217 -21.71 -4.75 -2.13
C THR A 217 -21.82 -3.72 -3.25
N ASN A 218 -22.21 -2.47 -2.95
CA ASN A 218 -22.19 -1.36 -3.89
C ASN A 218 -21.20 -0.30 -3.40
N ASP A 219 -20.10 -0.20 -4.14
CA ASP A 219 -18.87 0.54 -3.83
C ASP A 219 -19.08 1.92 -3.22
N THR A 220 -18.42 2.16 -2.06
CA THR A 220 -17.64 3.36 -1.67
C THR A 220 -17.72 3.66 -0.17
N ILE A 221 -16.85 3.08 0.70
CA ILE A 221 -16.58 3.67 2.03
C ILE A 221 -15.11 3.48 2.44
N SER A 222 -14.44 4.60 2.74
CA SER A 222 -13.11 4.65 3.37
C SER A 222 -13.27 4.90 4.88
N LEU A 223 -12.86 3.93 5.71
CA LEU A 223 -12.87 4.07 7.17
C LEU A 223 -11.61 4.79 7.68
N LYS A 224 -11.77 5.92 8.37
CA LYS A 224 -10.72 6.52 9.21
C LYS A 224 -10.94 6.06 10.66
N SER A 225 -9.93 5.44 11.27
CA SER A 225 -9.99 5.08 12.68
C SER A 225 -9.72 6.30 13.56
N VAL A 226 -10.69 6.70 14.38
CA VAL A 226 -10.46 7.62 15.50
C VAL A 226 -10.16 6.76 16.72
N THR A 227 -8.88 6.61 17.06
CA THR A 227 -8.50 5.99 18.35
C THR A 227 -8.42 7.12 19.38
N ARG A 228 -9.44 7.24 20.24
CA ARG A 228 -9.31 7.97 21.51
C ARG A 228 -8.47 7.11 22.46
N ALA A 229 -7.36 7.67 22.90
CA ALA A 229 -6.49 7.07 23.90
C ALA A 229 -7.23 6.93 25.24
N TYR A 230 -7.10 5.75 25.85
CA TYR A 230 -7.18 5.55 27.30
C TYR A 230 -5.76 5.30 27.82
#